data_AF-A0A925BQ20-F1
#
_entry.id   AF-A0A925BQ20-F1
#
_cell.length_a   1.000
_cell.length_b   1.000
_cell.length_c   1.000
_cell.angle_alpha   90.00
_cell.angle_beta   90.00
_cell.angle_gamma   90.00
#
_symmetry.space_group_name_H-M   'P 1'
#
loop_
_entity.id
_entity.type
_entity.pdbx_description
1 polymer ?
#
loop_
_entity_poly.entity_id
_entity_poly.type
_entity_poly.pdbx_seq_one_letter_code
_entity_poly.pdbx_strand_id
1 'polypeptide(L)'
;MDAKTKPPVTGKQRAVKISFGYHHRRDKLSRWKSKLSLFVVALTPVVWLCWSLMAKEQGNAPYSHGPLAAVHATWENKCEACHLDFAPIRDDTWAASLLDKWAPQPRAWDHLADQKCETCHPGPEHHFRQKPEEVPSCASCHRDHNGRLASLLRTDDRSCTSCHNGLASHLAVANPDPFKDVTRFDLVHPEFRSLKSDPGTITFTHGRHLTKGLKSDKPEDKVSLSLADLSAADRDQYRRPGQVDTDLVQLDCASCHQPDSSGQYMRPVTFEANCRACHTLG
;
A
#
# COMPACT_ATOMS: atom_id res chain seq x y z
N MET A 1 -19.67 -62.14 -64.53
CA MET A 1 -20.22 -60.77 -64.63
C MET A 1 -19.45 -59.90 -63.66
N ASP A 2 -18.58 -59.06 -64.20
CA ASP A 2 -17.54 -58.32 -63.49
C ASP A 2 -18.09 -57.24 -62.55
N ALA A 3 -17.72 -57.31 -61.27
CA ALA A 3 -17.95 -56.22 -60.33
C ALA A 3 -16.85 -55.16 -60.48
N LYS A 4 -17.12 -54.13 -61.30
CA LYS A 4 -16.27 -52.95 -61.48
C LYS A 4 -15.93 -52.29 -60.13
N THR A 5 -14.65 -52.27 -59.77
CA THR A 5 -14.12 -51.45 -58.67
C THR A 5 -14.27 -49.96 -58.98
N LYS A 6 -14.97 -49.20 -58.12
CA LYS A 6 -15.09 -47.74 -58.23
C LYS A 6 -13.72 -47.07 -58.10
N PRO A 7 -13.39 -46.06 -58.93
CA PRO A 7 -12.09 -45.39 -58.87
C PRO A 7 -11.92 -44.59 -57.56
N PRO A 8 -10.66 -44.43 -57.08
CA PRO A 8 -10.37 -43.74 -55.83
C PRO A 8 -10.72 -42.25 -55.90
N VAL A 9 -11.47 -41.80 -54.90
CA VAL A 9 -11.98 -40.42 -54.79
C VAL A 9 -10.83 -39.46 -54.49
N THR A 10 -10.62 -38.45 -55.35
CA THR A 10 -9.50 -37.50 -55.22
C THR A 10 -9.66 -36.56 -54.03
N GLY A 11 -8.57 -35.97 -53.52
CA GLY A 11 -8.62 -34.99 -52.42
C GLY A 11 -9.55 -33.80 -52.71
N LYS A 12 -9.63 -33.35 -53.97
CA LYS A 12 -10.60 -32.35 -54.43
C LYS A 12 -12.06 -32.82 -54.31
N GLN A 13 -12.35 -34.07 -54.64
CA GLN A 13 -13.70 -34.64 -54.48
C GLN A 13 -14.11 -34.81 -53.00
N ARG A 14 -13.15 -34.96 -52.07
CA ARG A 14 -13.43 -34.93 -50.63
C ARG A 14 -13.67 -33.52 -50.09
N ALA A 15 -12.98 -32.50 -50.64
CA ALA A 15 -13.16 -31.10 -50.23
C ALA A 15 -14.55 -30.53 -50.61
N VAL A 16 -15.14 -30.98 -51.73
CA VAL A 16 -16.51 -30.59 -52.15
C VAL A 16 -17.60 -31.18 -51.24
N LYS A 17 -17.27 -32.18 -50.39
CA LYS A 17 -18.21 -32.82 -49.46
C LYS A 17 -18.34 -32.15 -48.09
N ILE A 18 -17.64 -31.05 -47.85
CA ILE A 18 -17.85 -30.29 -46.62
C ILE A 18 -19.11 -29.44 -46.84
N SER A 19 -20.25 -29.94 -46.36
CA SER A 19 -21.52 -29.22 -46.50
C SER A 19 -21.39 -27.81 -45.89
N PHE A 20 -21.79 -26.77 -46.62
CA PHE A 20 -21.79 -25.37 -46.14
C PHE A 20 -22.51 -25.17 -44.79
N GLY A 21 -23.38 -26.10 -44.37
CA GLY A 21 -24.04 -26.11 -43.07
C GLY A 21 -23.34 -26.87 -41.94
N TYR A 22 -22.06 -27.25 -42.07
CA TYR A 22 -21.36 -28.00 -41.01
C TYR A 22 -21.30 -27.20 -39.69
N HIS A 23 -21.21 -25.88 -39.77
CA HIS A 23 -21.21 -24.96 -38.63
C HIS A 23 -22.54 -24.95 -37.85
N HIS A 24 -23.66 -25.36 -38.49
CA HIS A 24 -24.99 -25.40 -37.86
C HIS A 24 -25.27 -26.72 -37.12
N ARG A 25 -24.39 -27.73 -37.24
CA ARG A 25 -24.57 -29.03 -36.57
C ARG A 25 -23.40 -29.30 -35.63
N ARG A 26 -23.68 -29.28 -34.32
CA ARG A 26 -22.74 -29.75 -33.29
C ARG A 26 -22.26 -31.17 -33.61
N ASP A 27 -21.01 -31.29 -34.03
CA ASP A 27 -20.36 -32.56 -34.31
C ASP A 27 -20.12 -33.38 -33.02
N LYS A 28 -19.71 -34.66 -33.17
CA LYS A 28 -19.49 -35.56 -32.03
C LYS A 28 -18.43 -35.03 -31.06
N LEU A 29 -17.41 -34.35 -31.57
CA LEU A 29 -16.31 -33.80 -30.77
C LEU A 29 -16.77 -32.58 -29.96
N SER A 30 -17.55 -31.68 -30.55
CA SER A 30 -18.18 -30.53 -29.91
C SER A 30 -19.11 -30.96 -28.78
N ARG A 31 -19.95 -31.98 -29.02
CA ARG A 31 -20.82 -32.55 -27.96
C ARG A 31 -20.01 -33.18 -26.84
N TRP A 32 -18.94 -33.90 -27.16
CA TRP A 32 -18.07 -34.50 -26.16
C TRP A 32 -17.34 -33.43 -25.34
N LYS A 33 -16.81 -32.39 -25.97
CA LYS A 33 -16.24 -31.21 -25.30
C LYS A 33 -17.25 -30.54 -24.38
N SER A 34 -18.48 -30.29 -24.83
CA SER A 34 -19.53 -29.70 -23.98
C SER A 34 -19.89 -30.59 -22.78
N LYS A 35 -19.96 -31.91 -22.97
CA LYS A 35 -20.17 -32.86 -21.87
C LYS A 35 -19.01 -32.86 -20.88
N LEU A 36 -17.78 -32.78 -21.37
CA LEU A 36 -16.58 -32.74 -20.54
C LEU A 36 -16.48 -31.41 -19.78
N SER A 37 -16.81 -30.28 -20.41
CA SER A 37 -16.93 -28.98 -19.73
C SER A 37 -18.00 -29.01 -18.64
N LEU A 38 -19.18 -29.58 -18.93
CA LEU A 38 -20.25 -29.72 -17.93
C LEU A 38 -19.81 -30.62 -16.77
N PHE A 39 -19.12 -31.71 -17.08
CA PHE A 39 -18.57 -32.64 -16.09
C PHE A 39 -17.53 -31.97 -15.19
N VAL A 40 -16.59 -31.21 -15.76
CA VAL A 40 -15.62 -30.43 -14.99
C VAL A 40 -16.32 -29.44 -14.07
N VAL A 41 -17.25 -28.62 -14.61
CA VAL A 41 -18.02 -27.65 -13.81
C VAL A 41 -18.81 -28.31 -12.69
N ALA A 42 -19.36 -29.51 -12.93
CA ALA A 42 -20.07 -30.27 -11.90
C ALA A 42 -19.11 -30.90 -10.86
N LEU A 43 -17.90 -31.28 -11.25
CA LEU A 43 -16.90 -31.85 -10.37
C LEU A 43 -16.22 -30.83 -9.47
N THR A 44 -15.96 -29.60 -9.96
CA THR A 44 -15.25 -28.57 -9.19
C THR A 44 -15.83 -28.33 -7.79
N PRO A 45 -17.16 -28.12 -7.61
CA PRO A 45 -17.72 -27.90 -6.28
C PRO A 45 -17.65 -29.15 -5.40
N VAL A 46 -17.76 -30.34 -5.98
CA VAL A 46 -17.65 -31.62 -5.25
C VAL A 46 -16.24 -31.82 -4.73
N VAL A 47 -15.22 -31.60 -5.58
CA VAL A 47 -13.81 -31.69 -5.19
C VAL A 47 -13.47 -30.64 -4.13
N TRP A 48 -13.96 -29.40 -4.29
CA TRP A 48 -13.73 -28.34 -3.31
C TRP A 48 -14.38 -28.66 -1.95
N LEU A 49 -15.61 -29.17 -1.94
CA LEU A 49 -16.31 -29.58 -0.72
C LEU A 49 -15.61 -30.77 -0.04
N CYS A 50 -15.19 -31.78 -0.80
CA CYS A 50 -14.44 -32.91 -0.25
C CYS A 50 -13.11 -32.44 0.36
N TRP A 51 -12.38 -31.55 -0.33
CA TRP A 51 -11.15 -30.97 0.19
C TRP A 51 -11.38 -30.20 1.48
N SER A 52 -12.39 -29.31 1.53
CA SER A 52 -12.64 -28.46 2.71
C SER A 52 -13.06 -29.28 3.93
N LEU A 53 -13.82 -30.36 3.74
CA LEU A 53 -14.19 -31.28 4.82
C LEU A 53 -12.98 -32.09 5.33
N MET A 54 -12.04 -32.45 4.46
CA MET A 54 -10.83 -33.19 4.83
C MET A 54 -9.73 -32.30 5.42
N ALA A 55 -9.65 -31.03 5.01
CA ALA A 55 -8.64 -30.07 5.47
C ALA A 55 -8.94 -29.48 6.86
N LYS A 56 -9.92 -30.03 7.59
CA LYS A 56 -10.37 -29.53 8.90
C LYS A 56 -9.25 -29.45 9.95
N GLU A 57 -8.19 -30.23 9.82
CA GLU A 57 -7.00 -30.21 10.69
C GLU A 57 -5.98 -29.10 10.34
N GLN A 58 -6.02 -28.52 9.14
CA GLN A 58 -5.10 -27.44 8.74
C GLN A 58 -5.59 -26.04 9.16
N GLY A 59 -6.67 -25.95 9.92
CA GLY A 59 -7.22 -24.67 10.40
C GLY A 59 -7.67 -23.77 9.25
N ASN A 60 -8.13 -22.56 9.58
CA ASN A 60 -8.67 -21.58 8.63
C ASN A 60 -7.66 -21.06 7.58
N ALA A 61 -6.50 -21.71 7.41
CA ALA A 61 -5.44 -21.35 6.47
C ALA A 61 -5.92 -21.14 5.01
N PRO A 62 -6.87 -21.92 4.44
CA PRO A 62 -7.41 -21.65 3.11
C PRO A 62 -8.17 -20.31 3.00
N TYR A 63 -8.60 -19.76 4.13
CA TYR A 63 -9.38 -18.53 4.25
C TYR A 63 -8.57 -17.39 4.88
N SER A 64 -7.31 -17.62 5.22
CA SER A 64 -6.41 -16.59 5.75
C SER A 64 -5.91 -15.68 4.63
N HIS A 65 -5.85 -14.39 4.91
CA HIS A 65 -5.27 -13.39 4.01
C HIS A 65 -3.74 -13.40 3.99
N GLY A 66 -3.10 -14.35 4.67
CA GLY A 66 -1.64 -14.48 4.79
C GLY A 66 -1.17 -14.26 6.23
N PRO A 67 0.15 -14.30 6.47
CA PRO A 67 0.70 -14.20 7.82
C PRO A 67 0.43 -12.84 8.47
N LEU A 68 0.19 -12.85 9.78
CA LEU A 68 0.12 -11.65 10.62
C LEU A 68 1.49 -10.98 10.75
N ALA A 69 1.48 -9.69 11.11
CA ALA A 69 2.68 -8.94 11.46
C ALA A 69 3.39 -9.59 12.66
N ALA A 70 4.73 -9.44 12.75
CA ALA A 70 5.52 -10.09 13.80
C ALA A 70 4.99 -9.83 15.23
N VAL A 71 4.48 -8.61 15.47
CA VAL A 71 3.92 -8.20 16.76
C VAL A 71 2.62 -8.93 17.11
N HIS A 72 1.87 -9.41 16.13
CA HIS A 72 0.61 -10.15 16.30
C HIS A 72 0.70 -11.63 15.93
N ALA A 73 1.90 -12.12 15.61
CA ALA A 73 2.19 -13.50 15.22
C ALA A 73 1.64 -14.59 16.15
N THR A 74 1.44 -14.29 17.44
CA THR A 74 0.88 -15.22 18.43
C THR A 74 -0.59 -15.57 18.17
N TRP A 75 -1.30 -14.76 17.38
CA TRP A 75 -2.72 -14.95 17.03
C TRP A 75 -2.94 -15.52 15.63
N GLU A 76 -1.89 -15.96 14.94
CA GLU A 76 -1.94 -16.44 13.54
C GLU A 76 -3.06 -17.47 13.27
N ASN A 77 -3.33 -18.32 14.26
CA ASN A 77 -4.35 -19.37 14.18
C ASN A 77 -5.57 -19.12 15.09
N LYS A 78 -5.75 -17.88 15.58
CA LYS A 78 -6.83 -17.46 16.49
C LYS A 78 -7.57 -16.28 15.89
N CYS A 79 -8.25 -16.50 14.76
CA CYS A 79 -8.91 -15.47 13.98
C CYS A 79 -9.91 -14.64 14.82
N GLU A 80 -10.61 -15.28 15.75
CA GLU A 80 -11.58 -14.71 16.67
C GLU A 80 -11.01 -13.69 17.67
N ALA A 81 -9.68 -13.60 17.75
CA ALA A 81 -9.00 -12.55 18.50
C ALA A 81 -9.27 -11.16 17.90
N CYS A 82 -9.44 -11.07 16.58
CA CYS A 82 -9.66 -9.81 15.86
C CYS A 82 -10.96 -9.81 15.06
N HIS A 83 -11.34 -10.94 14.48
CA HIS A 83 -12.54 -11.06 13.66
C HIS A 83 -13.79 -11.34 14.51
N LEU A 84 -14.88 -10.69 14.12
CA LEU A 84 -16.23 -10.97 14.59
C LEU A 84 -17.05 -11.54 13.43
N ASP A 85 -17.93 -12.48 13.75
CA ASP A 85 -18.78 -13.11 12.74
C ASP A 85 -19.63 -12.07 12.02
N PHE A 86 -19.56 -12.07 10.69
CA PHE A 86 -20.31 -11.17 9.80
C PHE A 86 -20.10 -9.66 10.03
N ALA A 87 -19.07 -9.27 10.79
CA ALA A 87 -18.66 -7.89 10.95
C ALA A 87 -17.35 -7.66 10.18
N PRO A 88 -17.30 -6.66 9.28
CA PRO A 88 -16.05 -6.34 8.62
C PRO A 88 -15.05 -5.78 9.64
N ILE A 89 -13.78 -6.18 9.51
CA ILE A 89 -12.68 -5.52 10.24
C ILE A 89 -12.37 -4.14 9.63
N ARG A 90 -12.70 -3.97 8.35
CA ARG A 90 -12.37 -2.78 7.58
C ARG A 90 -13.61 -2.26 6.86
N ASP A 91 -13.82 -0.96 6.95
CA ASP A 91 -14.93 -0.20 6.36
C ASP A 91 -14.74 0.14 4.87
N ASP A 92 -13.51 0.19 4.37
CA ASP A 92 -13.19 0.56 2.99
C ASP A 92 -13.44 -0.54 1.92
N THR A 93 -14.22 -1.58 2.23
CA THR A 93 -14.39 -2.72 1.30
C THR A 93 -15.26 -2.37 0.11
N TRP A 94 -14.91 -2.91 -1.07
CA TRP A 94 -15.69 -2.71 -2.30
C TRP A 94 -17.15 -3.20 -2.17
N ALA A 95 -17.37 -4.26 -1.39
CA ALA A 95 -18.70 -4.81 -1.13
C ALA A 95 -19.53 -3.86 -0.25
N ALA A 96 -18.93 -3.26 0.78
CA ALA A 96 -19.58 -2.23 1.59
C ALA A 96 -20.02 -1.04 0.71
N SER A 97 -19.12 -0.55 -0.17
CA SER A 97 -19.43 0.55 -1.09
C SER A 97 -20.56 0.24 -2.10
N LEU A 98 -20.67 -1.02 -2.55
CA LEU A 98 -21.76 -1.43 -3.44
C LEU A 98 -23.09 -1.60 -2.71
N LEU A 99 -23.09 -2.19 -1.51
CA LEU A 99 -24.30 -2.48 -0.75
C LEU A 99 -24.92 -1.23 -0.13
N ASP A 100 -24.10 -0.25 0.26
CA ASP A 100 -24.57 1.03 0.83
C ASP A 100 -25.52 1.78 -0.12
N LYS A 101 -25.36 1.60 -1.44
CA LYS A 101 -26.25 2.21 -2.45
C LYS A 101 -27.66 1.63 -2.47
N TRP A 102 -27.84 0.38 -2.03
CA TRP A 102 -29.11 -0.35 -2.15
C TRP A 102 -29.76 -0.64 -0.80
N ALA A 103 -28.96 -0.74 0.26
CA ALA A 103 -29.40 -0.96 1.63
C ALA A 103 -28.41 -0.28 2.59
N PRO A 104 -28.58 1.03 2.84
CA PRO A 104 -27.69 1.76 3.75
C PRO A 104 -27.77 1.12 5.13
N GLN A 105 -26.64 0.58 5.58
CA GLN A 105 -26.52 -0.01 6.91
C GLN A 105 -26.08 1.10 7.89
N PRO A 106 -26.44 1.01 9.17
CA PRO A 106 -25.85 1.89 10.18
C PRO A 106 -24.34 1.66 10.21
N ARG A 107 -23.53 2.71 9.98
CA ARG A 107 -22.05 2.67 10.07
C ARG A 107 -21.53 2.16 11.43
N ALA A 108 -22.40 2.09 12.44
CA ALA A 108 -22.09 1.49 13.74
C ALA A 108 -21.62 0.02 13.65
N TRP A 109 -21.96 -0.71 12.59
CA TRP A 109 -21.46 -2.08 12.37
C TRP A 109 -20.01 -2.13 11.89
N ASP A 110 -19.54 -1.08 11.20
CA ASP A 110 -18.24 -1.08 10.56
C ASP A 110 -17.08 -1.00 11.58
N HIS A 111 -17.38 -0.56 12.81
CA HIS A 111 -16.40 -0.40 13.89
C HIS A 111 -16.58 -1.42 15.01
N LEU A 112 -17.53 -2.37 14.86
CA LEU A 112 -17.79 -3.36 15.91
C LEU A 112 -16.54 -4.20 16.21
N ALA A 113 -15.71 -4.46 15.19
CA ALA A 113 -14.45 -5.15 15.32
C ALA A 113 -13.35 -4.31 16.00
N ASP A 114 -13.43 -2.96 16.00
CA ASP A 114 -12.41 -2.11 16.62
C ASP A 114 -12.29 -2.36 18.14
N GLN A 115 -13.38 -2.75 18.79
CA GLN A 115 -13.39 -3.14 20.21
C GLN A 115 -12.40 -4.29 20.51
N LYS A 116 -12.14 -5.17 19.53
CA LYS A 116 -11.14 -6.23 19.67
C LYS A 116 -9.73 -5.67 19.72
N CYS A 117 -9.43 -4.65 18.91
CA CYS A 117 -8.16 -3.93 18.95
C CYS A 117 -8.02 -3.18 20.27
N GLU A 118 -9.09 -2.49 20.69
CA GLU A 118 -9.12 -1.64 21.88
C GLU A 118 -8.96 -2.40 23.20
N THR A 119 -9.28 -3.70 23.21
CA THR A 119 -9.09 -4.58 24.38
C THR A 119 -7.62 -4.61 24.83
N CYS A 120 -6.67 -4.42 23.90
CA CYS A 120 -5.24 -4.38 24.21
C CYS A 120 -4.59 -3.03 23.90
N HIS A 121 -5.10 -2.28 22.92
CA HIS A 121 -4.57 -0.99 22.50
C HIS A 121 -5.53 0.15 22.85
N PRO A 122 -5.26 0.96 23.88
CA PRO A 122 -6.04 2.17 24.12
C PRO A 122 -5.71 3.21 23.04
N GLY A 123 -6.40 3.11 21.90
CA GLY A 123 -6.26 4.02 20.77
C GLY A 123 -6.81 5.40 21.14
N PRO A 124 -6.03 6.49 21.00
CA PRO A 124 -6.58 7.82 21.18
C PRO A 124 -7.52 8.15 20.02
N GLU A 125 -8.40 9.11 20.26
CA GLU A 125 -9.11 9.79 19.17
C GLU A 125 -8.09 10.30 18.14
N HIS A 126 -8.35 10.12 16.84
CA HIS A 126 -7.44 10.59 15.80
C HIS A 126 -7.24 12.11 15.90
N HIS A 127 -8.34 12.87 16.02
CA HIS A 127 -8.30 14.29 16.35
C HIS A 127 -9.63 14.74 16.97
N PHE A 128 -9.59 15.60 18.00
CA PHE A 128 -10.78 16.12 18.73
C PHE A 128 -11.82 16.91 17.91
N ARG A 129 -11.54 17.12 16.62
CA ARG A 129 -12.43 17.80 15.65
C ARG A 129 -12.84 16.91 14.48
N GLN A 130 -12.46 15.64 14.51
CA GLN A 130 -12.90 14.68 13.50
C GLN A 130 -14.42 14.64 13.44
N LYS A 131 -14.97 14.38 12.27
CA LYS A 131 -16.39 14.02 12.15
C LYS A 131 -16.56 12.58 12.61
N PRO A 132 -17.35 12.30 13.66
CA PRO A 132 -17.52 10.94 14.19
C PRO A 132 -17.96 9.93 13.12
N GLU A 133 -18.75 10.37 12.14
CA GLU A 133 -19.31 9.49 11.10
C GLU A 133 -18.33 9.18 9.96
N GLU A 134 -17.18 9.85 9.91
CA GLU A 134 -16.15 9.71 8.88
C GLU A 134 -14.83 9.17 9.46
N VAL A 135 -14.80 8.82 10.75
CA VAL A 135 -13.65 8.16 11.39
C VAL A 135 -13.54 6.75 10.82
N PRO A 136 -12.42 6.36 10.20
CA PRO A 136 -12.30 5.01 9.69
C PRO A 136 -12.05 3.97 10.79
N SER A 137 -12.40 2.71 10.52
CA SER A 137 -12.02 1.54 11.34
C SER A 137 -10.51 1.45 11.55
N CYS A 138 -10.05 0.86 12.66
CA CYS A 138 -8.62 0.77 13.00
C CYS A 138 -7.80 0.12 11.88
N ALA A 139 -8.33 -0.96 11.30
CA ALA A 139 -7.66 -1.77 10.29
C ALA A 139 -7.74 -1.19 8.87
N SER A 140 -8.48 -0.11 8.65
CA SER A 140 -8.41 0.66 7.38
C SER A 140 -7.01 1.26 7.17
N CYS A 141 -6.40 1.70 8.26
CA CYS A 141 -5.06 2.25 8.31
C CYS A 141 -4.03 1.19 8.76
N HIS A 142 -4.28 0.52 9.88
CA HIS A 142 -3.35 -0.42 10.53
C HIS A 142 -3.55 -1.86 10.03
N ARG A 143 -3.11 -2.15 8.79
CA ARG A 143 -3.32 -3.45 8.13
C ARG A 143 -2.32 -4.53 8.55
N ASP A 144 -2.82 -5.62 9.15
CA ASP A 144 -1.98 -6.66 9.76
C ASP A 144 -1.50 -7.78 8.82
N HIS A 145 -2.38 -8.30 7.97
CA HIS A 145 -2.10 -9.41 7.03
C HIS A 145 -1.18 -9.04 5.85
N ASN A 146 -0.26 -8.10 6.04
CA ASN A 146 0.76 -7.72 5.06
C ASN A 146 2.08 -8.50 5.25
N GLY A 147 2.08 -9.48 6.16
CA GLY A 147 3.18 -10.39 6.42
C GLY A 147 4.06 -9.99 7.59
N ARG A 148 4.93 -10.93 7.99
CA ARG A 148 5.68 -10.89 9.25
C ARG A 148 6.52 -9.62 9.46
N LEU A 149 7.05 -9.05 8.38
CA LEU A 149 7.91 -7.87 8.41
C LEU A 149 7.16 -6.55 8.19
N ALA A 150 5.85 -6.59 7.97
CA ALA A 150 5.05 -5.39 7.84
C ALA A 150 4.95 -4.67 9.18
N SER A 151 5.07 -3.34 9.15
CA SER A 151 4.87 -2.50 10.33
C SER A 151 3.44 -1.99 10.34
N LEU A 152 2.71 -2.30 11.41
CA LEU A 152 1.38 -1.73 11.66
C LEU A 152 1.44 -0.21 11.87
N LEU A 153 2.57 0.32 12.34
CA LEU A 153 2.74 1.74 12.61
C LEU A 153 2.95 2.55 11.32
N ARG A 154 3.30 1.90 10.21
CA ARG A 154 3.53 2.54 8.93
C ARG A 154 2.31 2.35 8.03
N THR A 155 1.49 3.38 7.98
CA THR A 155 0.31 3.43 7.12
C THR A 155 0.68 3.98 5.74
N ASP A 156 -0.20 3.75 4.76
CA ASP A 156 -0.03 4.30 3.42
C ASP A 156 -0.50 5.76 3.38
N ASP A 157 0.22 6.64 2.69
CA ASP A 157 -0.13 8.05 2.54
C ASP A 157 -1.57 8.26 2.04
N ARG A 158 -2.10 7.33 1.23
CA ARG A 158 -3.49 7.36 0.75
C ARG A 158 -4.50 7.28 1.88
N SER A 159 -4.19 6.54 2.94
CA SER A 159 -5.07 6.43 4.12
C SER A 159 -5.24 7.79 4.80
N CYS A 160 -4.17 8.58 4.88
CA CYS A 160 -4.20 9.93 5.46
C CYS A 160 -4.83 10.94 4.51
N THR A 161 -4.43 10.90 3.25
CA THR A 161 -4.86 11.90 2.26
C THR A 161 -6.31 11.74 1.85
N SER A 162 -6.97 10.60 2.10
CA SER A 162 -8.40 10.37 1.82
C SER A 162 -9.30 11.49 2.34
N CYS A 163 -9.01 12.00 3.54
CA CYS A 163 -9.71 13.12 4.17
C CYS A 163 -8.85 14.40 4.18
N HIS A 164 -7.52 14.29 4.31
CA HIS A 164 -6.66 15.47 4.44
C HIS A 164 -6.44 16.26 3.15
N ASN A 165 -6.79 15.71 1.98
CA ASN A 165 -6.70 16.45 0.70
C ASN A 165 -7.75 17.56 0.55
N GLY A 166 -8.78 17.57 1.42
CA GLY A 166 -9.85 18.56 1.48
C GLY A 166 -10.38 18.69 2.92
N LEU A 167 -9.46 18.93 3.86
CA LEU A 167 -9.64 18.75 5.29
C LEU A 167 -10.84 19.52 5.84
N ALA A 168 -11.11 20.73 5.33
CA ALA A 168 -12.24 21.55 5.77
C ALA A 168 -13.59 20.83 5.65
N SER A 169 -13.74 19.95 4.66
CA SER A 169 -14.94 19.15 4.46
C SER A 169 -15.07 17.97 5.42
N HIS A 170 -14.05 17.66 6.22
CA HIS A 170 -13.98 16.49 7.09
C HIS A 170 -13.88 16.83 8.60
N LEU A 171 -14.07 18.11 8.95
CA LEU A 171 -14.07 18.59 10.34
C LEU A 171 -15.49 18.75 10.88
N ALA A 172 -15.72 18.32 12.12
CA ALA A 172 -17.00 18.51 12.82
C ALA A 172 -17.22 19.96 13.24
N VAL A 173 -16.14 20.71 13.45
CA VAL A 173 -16.15 22.12 13.83
C VAL A 173 -15.26 22.89 12.87
N ALA A 174 -15.70 24.09 12.47
CA ALA A 174 -14.94 24.98 11.60
C ALA A 174 -13.51 25.18 12.13
N ASN A 175 -12.56 25.33 11.21
CA ASN A 175 -11.14 25.34 11.50
C ASN A 175 -10.63 26.75 11.91
N PRO A 176 -10.34 27.05 13.19
CA PRO A 176 -9.84 28.36 13.63
C PRO A 176 -8.38 28.67 13.25
N ASP A 177 -7.62 27.70 12.73
CA ASP A 177 -6.20 27.83 12.38
C ASP A 177 -5.99 27.09 11.05
N PRO A 178 -5.32 27.60 10.01
CA PRO A 178 -5.38 26.99 8.69
C PRO A 178 -4.44 25.78 8.64
N PHE A 179 -4.85 24.66 9.23
CA PHE A 179 -4.41 23.35 8.76
C PHE A 179 -4.77 23.29 7.27
N LYS A 180 -3.74 23.44 6.44
CA LYS A 180 -3.85 23.41 4.99
C LYS A 180 -4.01 21.96 4.55
N ASP A 181 -4.65 21.78 3.40
CA ASP A 181 -4.82 20.48 2.79
C ASP A 181 -3.47 19.83 2.49
N VAL A 182 -3.41 18.52 2.69
CA VAL A 182 -2.28 17.66 2.32
C VAL A 182 -2.79 16.70 1.27
N THR A 183 -2.40 16.91 0.02
CA THR A 183 -2.77 16.00 -1.07
C THR A 183 -1.67 14.98 -1.32
N ARG A 184 -0.40 15.32 -1.02
CA ARG A 184 0.78 14.48 -1.19
C ARG A 184 1.91 14.87 -0.24
N PHE A 185 2.45 13.93 0.53
CA PHE A 185 3.54 14.21 1.47
C PHE A 185 4.90 14.47 0.79
N ASP A 186 5.07 14.10 -0.49
CA ASP A 186 6.32 14.28 -1.23
C ASP A 186 6.36 15.57 -2.06
N LEU A 187 5.21 16.21 -2.30
CA LEU A 187 5.10 17.34 -3.23
C LEU A 187 4.20 18.47 -2.74
N VAL A 188 3.08 18.15 -2.10
CA VAL A 188 2.04 19.11 -1.74
C VAL A 188 1.65 18.88 -0.28
N HIS A 189 2.59 19.22 0.59
CA HIS A 189 2.41 19.27 2.02
C HIS A 189 2.73 20.69 2.55
N PRO A 190 2.07 21.13 3.62
CA PRO A 190 2.44 22.34 4.32
C PRO A 190 3.83 22.23 4.93
N GLU A 191 4.48 23.36 5.14
CA GLU A 191 5.70 23.43 5.95
C GLU A 191 5.45 22.82 7.34
N PHE A 192 6.43 22.08 7.85
CA PHE A 192 6.37 21.56 9.20
C PHE A 192 6.23 22.72 10.19
N ARG A 193 5.30 22.59 11.14
CA ARG A 193 5.09 23.61 12.16
C ARG A 193 6.36 23.69 13.02
N SER A 194 7.02 24.85 12.99
CA SER A 194 8.15 25.13 13.88
C SER A 194 7.70 25.11 15.34
N LEU A 195 8.62 24.77 16.23
CA LEU A 195 8.40 24.92 17.66
C LEU A 195 8.12 26.41 17.97
N LYS A 196 7.23 26.65 18.94
CA LYS A 196 6.92 28.01 19.39
C LYS A 196 8.15 28.73 19.95
N SER A 197 9.11 27.97 20.49
CA SER A 197 10.46 28.41 20.85
C SER A 197 11.42 27.27 20.51
N ASP A 198 12.53 27.62 19.84
CA ASP A 198 13.62 26.69 19.58
C ASP A 198 14.62 26.78 20.75
N PRO A 199 14.84 25.71 21.52
CA PRO A 199 15.86 25.70 22.58
C PRO A 199 17.29 25.60 22.01
N GLY A 200 17.44 25.41 20.70
CA GLY A 200 18.71 25.35 20.00
C GLY A 200 19.54 26.63 20.15
N THR A 201 20.85 26.46 20.26
CA THR A 201 21.82 27.56 20.35
C THR A 201 22.41 27.95 18.99
N ILE A 202 22.03 27.23 17.93
CA ILE A 202 22.51 27.45 16.56
C ILE A 202 21.36 27.90 15.66
N THR A 203 21.61 28.89 14.83
CA THR A 203 20.66 29.30 13.78
C THR A 203 20.77 28.34 12.60
N PHE A 204 19.85 27.39 12.48
CA PHE A 204 19.79 26.46 11.36
C PHE A 204 18.66 26.83 10.40
N THR A 205 19.00 27.11 9.14
CA THR A 205 18.00 27.45 8.10
C THR A 205 17.92 26.33 7.05
N HIS A 206 16.76 25.69 6.94
CA HIS A 206 16.51 24.67 5.90
C HIS A 206 16.72 25.25 4.51
N GLY A 207 16.21 26.46 4.25
CA GLY A 207 16.28 27.10 2.93
C GLY A 207 17.70 27.20 2.37
N ARG A 208 18.73 27.49 3.20
CA ARG A 208 20.13 27.55 2.75
C ARG A 208 20.70 26.16 2.47
N HIS A 209 20.45 25.21 3.37
CA HIS A 209 20.98 23.85 3.28
C HIS A 209 20.34 23.02 2.15
N LEU A 210 19.16 23.40 1.68
CA LEU A 210 18.49 22.75 0.56
C LEU A 210 18.83 23.38 -0.80
N THR A 211 19.76 24.35 -0.86
CA THR A 211 20.21 24.90 -2.16
C THR A 211 21.30 24.05 -2.81
N LYS A 212 21.30 24.00 -4.14
CA LYS A 212 22.32 23.30 -4.91
C LYS A 212 23.69 23.95 -4.72
N GLY A 213 24.66 23.18 -4.23
CA GLY A 213 26.01 23.62 -3.89
C GLY A 213 26.13 24.34 -2.55
N LEU A 214 25.06 24.39 -1.73
CA LEU A 214 25.03 24.98 -0.39
C LEU A 214 25.45 26.46 -0.33
N LYS A 215 24.88 27.27 -1.23
CA LYS A 215 25.20 28.69 -1.36
C LYS A 215 24.77 29.49 -0.11
N SER A 216 25.58 30.49 0.22
CA SER A 216 25.24 31.54 1.19
C SER A 216 24.27 32.55 0.57
N ASP A 217 23.57 33.30 1.43
CA ASP A 217 22.73 34.46 1.07
C ASP A 217 23.57 35.69 0.66
N LYS A 218 24.89 35.64 0.86
CA LYS A 218 25.83 36.66 0.41
C LYS A 218 26.33 36.38 -1.01
N PRO A 219 26.13 37.30 -1.97
CA PRO A 219 26.58 37.16 -3.37
C PRO A 219 28.09 36.93 -3.54
N GLU A 220 28.89 37.40 -2.59
CA GLU A 220 30.36 37.25 -2.55
C GLU A 220 30.83 35.82 -2.17
N ASP A 221 29.99 35.04 -1.48
CA ASP A 221 30.30 33.68 -1.06
C ASP A 221 30.01 32.71 -2.22
N LYS A 222 30.95 32.62 -3.16
CA LYS A 222 30.89 31.74 -4.35
C LYS A 222 31.05 30.25 -4.06
N VAL A 223 30.78 29.78 -2.84
CA VAL A 223 30.95 28.35 -2.53
C VAL A 223 29.85 27.57 -3.23
N SER A 224 30.24 26.76 -4.21
CA SER A 224 29.39 25.74 -4.83
C SER A 224 30.04 24.41 -4.51
N LEU A 225 29.68 23.84 -3.37
CA LEU A 225 30.27 22.61 -2.86
C LEU A 225 29.91 21.45 -3.80
N SER A 226 30.93 20.76 -4.30
CA SER A 226 30.83 19.53 -5.09
C SER A 226 31.05 18.30 -4.22
N LEU A 227 30.66 17.13 -4.71
CA LEU A 227 30.93 15.86 -4.02
C LEU A 227 32.44 15.61 -3.83
N ALA A 228 33.28 16.10 -4.75
CA ALA A 228 34.74 16.01 -4.66
C ALA A 228 35.32 16.78 -3.47
N ASP A 229 34.63 17.83 -3.00
CA ASP A 229 35.05 18.63 -1.85
C ASP A 229 34.79 17.92 -0.51
N LEU A 230 33.95 16.88 -0.50
CA LEU A 230 33.72 16.05 0.67
C LEU A 230 34.82 15.00 0.84
N SER A 231 35.03 14.58 2.10
CA SER A 231 35.91 13.46 2.43
C SER A 231 35.44 12.19 1.71
N ALA A 232 36.38 11.30 1.36
CA ALA A 232 36.02 10.03 0.72
C ALA A 232 35.08 9.18 1.58
N ALA A 233 35.13 9.32 2.92
CA ALA A 233 34.28 8.59 3.85
C ALA A 233 32.83 9.12 3.85
N ASP A 234 32.64 10.43 3.66
CA ASP A 234 31.32 11.07 3.74
C ASP A 234 30.65 11.20 2.36
N ARG A 235 31.42 11.16 1.27
CA ARG A 235 30.92 11.43 -0.09
C ARG A 235 29.76 10.53 -0.49
N ASP A 236 29.83 9.25 -0.15
CA ASP A 236 28.81 8.27 -0.55
C ASP A 236 27.47 8.50 0.17
N GLN A 237 27.47 9.10 1.37
CA GLN A 237 26.24 9.43 2.09
C GLN A 237 25.41 10.48 1.34
N TYR A 238 26.06 11.41 0.63
CA TYR A 238 25.39 12.52 -0.05
C TYR A 238 25.31 12.34 -1.57
N ARG A 239 25.88 11.26 -2.11
CA ARG A 239 25.83 10.94 -3.54
C ARG A 239 24.48 10.32 -3.89
N ARG A 240 23.82 10.89 -4.90
CA ARG A 240 22.62 10.30 -5.52
C ARG A 240 23.00 9.38 -6.68
N PRO A 241 22.17 8.38 -7.02
CA PRO A 241 22.41 7.51 -8.18
C PRO A 241 22.66 8.31 -9.46
N GLY A 242 23.75 8.00 -10.15
CA GLY A 242 24.14 8.66 -11.40
C GLY A 242 24.97 9.95 -11.25
N GLN A 243 25.26 10.41 -10.04
CA GLN A 243 26.13 11.56 -9.82
C GLN A 243 27.62 11.20 -9.85
N VAL A 244 28.42 12.06 -10.47
CA VAL A 244 29.89 12.02 -10.49
C VAL A 244 30.47 13.03 -9.49
N ASP A 245 31.74 12.89 -9.12
CA ASP A 245 32.36 13.67 -8.04
C ASP A 245 32.36 15.18 -8.32
N THR A 246 32.35 15.58 -9.60
CA THR A 246 32.27 17.00 -10.01
C THR A 246 30.87 17.59 -9.86
N ASP A 247 29.84 16.79 -9.59
CA ASP A 247 28.49 17.29 -9.38
C ASP A 247 28.35 18.01 -8.04
N LEU A 248 27.50 19.04 -8.03
CA LEU A 248 27.21 19.82 -6.84
C LEU A 248 26.42 19.00 -5.81
N VAL A 249 26.77 19.17 -4.54
CA VAL A 249 26.02 18.64 -3.40
C VAL A 249 24.61 19.26 -3.42
N GLN A 250 23.60 18.40 -3.27
CA GLN A 250 22.21 18.80 -3.14
C GLN A 250 21.58 17.96 -2.03
N LEU A 251 21.33 18.59 -0.90
CA LEU A 251 20.65 17.92 0.20
C LEU A 251 19.14 17.88 -0.06
N ASP A 252 18.50 16.92 0.59
CA ASP A 252 17.06 16.78 0.72
C ASP A 252 16.71 16.47 2.18
N CYS A 253 15.43 16.29 2.47
CA CYS A 253 14.96 16.00 3.82
C CYS A 253 15.63 14.75 4.41
N ALA A 254 15.83 13.70 3.60
CA ALA A 254 16.41 12.43 4.02
C ALA A 254 17.93 12.51 4.31
N SER A 255 18.59 13.57 3.84
CA SER A 255 19.99 13.86 4.14
C SER A 255 20.24 14.12 5.63
N CYS A 256 19.21 14.60 6.36
CA CYS A 256 19.27 14.84 7.81
C CYS A 256 18.23 14.03 8.59
N HIS A 257 17.02 13.89 8.08
CA HIS A 257 15.92 13.21 8.76
C HIS A 257 15.85 11.75 8.33
N GLN A 258 16.30 10.87 9.22
CA GLN A 258 16.20 9.43 9.03
C GLN A 258 15.26 8.84 10.08
N PRO A 259 14.33 7.96 9.68
CA PRO A 259 13.53 7.24 10.65
C PRO A 259 14.44 6.35 11.54
N ASP A 260 14.01 6.15 12.78
CA ASP A 260 14.61 5.14 13.65
C ASP A 260 14.34 3.71 13.10
N SER A 261 14.88 2.70 13.77
CA SER A 261 14.70 1.30 13.36
C SER A 261 13.24 0.83 13.37
N SER A 262 12.38 1.47 14.16
CA SER A 262 10.94 1.15 14.21
C SER A 262 10.14 1.92 13.16
N GLY A 263 10.69 3.02 12.64
CA GLY A 263 9.99 3.97 11.77
C GLY A 263 9.00 4.87 12.51
N GLN A 264 8.94 4.82 13.84
CA GLN A 264 7.99 5.58 14.65
C GLN A 264 8.47 7.01 14.89
N TYR A 265 9.78 7.19 15.10
CA TYR A 265 10.38 8.50 15.32
C TYR A 265 11.48 8.78 14.30
N MET A 266 11.83 10.05 14.15
CA MET A 266 13.06 10.44 13.48
C MET A 266 14.22 10.35 14.46
N ARG A 267 15.37 9.87 13.98
CA ARG A 267 16.61 9.91 14.74
C ARG A 267 17.00 11.37 15.02
N PRO A 268 17.64 11.66 16.16
CA PRO A 268 18.17 12.99 16.41
C PRO A 268 19.21 13.34 15.35
N VAL A 269 19.14 14.58 14.83
CA VAL A 269 20.17 15.15 13.97
C VAL A 269 21.37 15.49 14.86
N THR A 270 22.54 14.96 14.54
CA THR A 270 23.77 15.22 15.30
C THR A 270 24.84 15.85 14.43
N PHE A 271 25.77 16.58 15.05
CA PHE A 271 26.85 17.20 14.31
C PHE A 271 27.70 16.14 13.58
N GLU A 272 28.04 15.06 14.27
CA GLU A 272 28.90 13.99 13.76
C GLU A 272 28.25 13.23 12.59
N ALA A 273 26.94 13.03 12.59
CA ALA A 273 26.29 12.25 11.54
C ALA A 273 25.86 13.09 10.33
N ASN A 274 25.53 14.36 10.56
CA ASN A 274 24.83 15.16 9.56
C ASN A 274 25.58 16.43 9.12
N CYS A 275 26.48 16.96 9.96
CA CYS A 275 27.11 18.27 9.73
C CYS A 275 28.61 18.17 9.43
N ARG A 276 29.33 17.19 10.00
CA ARG A 276 30.79 17.10 9.95
C ARG A 276 31.39 17.03 8.54
N ALA A 277 30.61 16.56 7.57
CA ALA A 277 31.05 16.41 6.19
C ALA A 277 31.31 17.77 5.51
N CYS A 278 30.54 18.80 5.91
CA CYS A 278 30.61 20.14 5.34
C CYS A 278 31.16 21.18 6.33
N HIS A 279 31.12 20.88 7.64
CA HIS A 279 31.56 21.77 8.71
C HIS A 279 32.64 21.12 9.57
N THR A 280 33.67 21.89 9.92
CA THR A 280 34.61 21.52 10.97
C THR A 280 34.10 22.00 12.33
N LEU A 281 34.25 21.20 13.39
CA LEU A 281 34.23 21.73 14.75
C LEU A 281 35.49 22.59 14.87
N GLY A 282 35.30 23.89 15.09
CA GLY A 282 36.41 24.80 15.42
C GLY A 282 37.03 24.45 16.75
#